data_AF-A0A010R758-F1
#
_entry.id   AF-A0A010R758-F1
#
_cell.length_a   1.000
_cell.length_b   1.000
_cell.length_c   1.000
_cell.angle_alpha   90.00
_cell.angle_beta   90.00
_cell.angle_gamma   90.00
#
_symmetry.space_group_name_H-M   'P 1'
#
loop_
_entity.id
_entity.type
_entity.pdbx_description
1 polymer ?
#
loop_
_entity_poly.entity_id
_entity_poly.type
_entity_poly.pdbx_seq_one_letter_code
_entity_poly.pdbx_strand_id
1 'polypeptide(L)'
;MSASSSTHRRLKLALEIKERGFEIAMPCSFCRSAGRRCKMLEGKSKCYECTRRGRSCDASASAICDLDRLLTEADRLEREEEAEESLLRKRAEALRRAQAEMDESLSKLDRLRKAKRMVFKKGRAIPGPSEEVAPSDESLLVRDAQSSGAFGVIDWDAVMAGSSGFDFDFGTPREVAESSGGS
;
A
#
# COMPACT_ATOMS: atom_id res chain seq x y z
N MET A 1 -24.69 6.11 74.53
CA MET A 1 -23.38 5.86 73.90
C MET A 1 -23.39 6.52 72.53
N SER A 2 -22.71 7.66 72.37
CA SER A 2 -22.68 8.39 71.10
C SER A 2 -21.85 7.64 70.06
N ALA A 3 -22.39 7.43 68.87
CA ALA A 3 -21.68 6.71 67.81
C ALA A 3 -20.42 7.50 67.37
N SER A 4 -19.33 6.79 67.05
CA SER A 4 -18.09 7.41 66.58
C SER A 4 -18.29 8.19 65.27
N SER A 5 -17.47 9.23 65.02
CA SER A 5 -17.60 10.06 63.80
C SER A 5 -17.49 9.23 62.51
N SER A 6 -16.67 8.18 62.52
CA SER A 6 -16.54 7.19 61.45
C SER A 6 -17.86 6.47 61.17
N THR A 7 -18.61 6.10 62.21
CA THR A 7 -19.92 5.45 62.09
C THR A 7 -20.94 6.38 61.46
N HIS A 8 -20.94 7.66 61.84
CA HIS A 8 -21.80 8.69 61.25
C HIS A 8 -21.49 8.90 59.75
N ARG A 9 -20.21 9.02 59.37
CA ARG A 9 -19.80 9.19 57.97
C ARG A 9 -20.26 7.99 57.10
N ARG A 10 -20.11 6.78 57.63
CA ARG A 10 -20.52 5.54 56.96
C ARG A 10 -22.03 5.46 56.74
N LEU A 11 -22.82 5.84 57.76
CA LEU A 11 -24.28 5.86 57.66
C LEU A 11 -24.77 6.94 56.68
N LYS A 12 -24.15 8.14 56.70
CA LYS A 12 -24.47 9.21 55.76
C LYS A 12 -24.23 8.76 54.31
N LEU A 13 -23.08 8.16 54.03
CA LEU A 13 -22.79 7.62 52.70
C LEU A 13 -23.75 6.49 52.31
N ALA A 14 -24.12 5.60 53.24
CA ALA A 14 -25.10 4.56 52.96
C ALA A 14 -26.47 5.17 52.60
N LEU A 15 -26.93 6.20 53.30
CA LEU A 15 -28.18 6.88 52.95
C LEU A 15 -28.11 7.53 51.56
N GLU A 16 -27.00 8.18 51.25
CA GLU A 16 -26.77 8.76 49.92
C GLU A 16 -26.84 7.70 48.80
N ILE A 17 -26.19 6.55 48.99
CA ILE A 17 -26.26 5.42 48.04
C ILE A 17 -27.69 4.86 47.96
N LYS A 18 -28.45 4.85 49.07
CA LYS A 18 -29.83 4.35 49.08
C LYS A 18 -30.75 5.21 48.22
N GLU A 19 -30.58 6.53 48.30
CA GLU A 19 -31.42 7.52 47.62
C GLU A 19 -31.01 7.75 46.17
N ARG A 20 -29.70 7.89 45.91
CA ARG A 20 -29.16 8.28 44.59
C ARG A 20 -28.47 7.15 43.84
N GLY A 21 -28.26 6.00 44.47
CA GLY A 21 -27.57 4.87 43.85
C GLY A 21 -28.44 4.13 42.84
N PHE A 22 -27.78 3.62 41.80
CA PHE A 22 -28.38 2.75 40.78
C PHE A 22 -28.28 1.29 41.19
N GLU A 23 -29.19 0.47 40.65
CA GLU A 23 -29.18 -0.98 40.85
C GLU A 23 -28.16 -1.63 39.91
N ILE A 24 -27.30 -2.49 40.47
CA ILE A 24 -26.29 -3.19 39.68
C ILE A 24 -26.90 -4.49 39.18
N ALA A 25 -26.84 -4.72 37.86
CA ALA A 25 -27.30 -5.94 37.24
C ALA A 25 -26.63 -7.20 37.84
N MET A 26 -25.33 -7.11 38.16
CA MET A 26 -24.60 -8.13 38.89
C MET A 26 -24.41 -7.74 40.36
N PRO A 27 -25.27 -8.24 41.28
CA PRO A 27 -25.14 -7.94 42.69
C PRO A 27 -23.87 -8.58 43.27
N CYS A 28 -23.30 -7.91 44.28
CA CYS A 28 -22.17 -8.41 45.06
C CYS A 28 -22.52 -9.75 45.73
N SER A 29 -21.52 -10.60 45.99
CA SER A 29 -21.72 -11.95 46.55
C SER A 29 -22.57 -11.96 47.82
N PHE A 30 -22.39 -10.97 48.69
CA PHE A 30 -23.19 -10.82 49.91
C PHE A 30 -24.66 -10.45 49.62
N CYS A 31 -24.89 -9.46 48.76
CA CYS A 31 -26.25 -9.07 48.40
C CYS A 31 -26.97 -10.21 47.66
N ARG A 32 -26.24 -10.96 46.82
CA ARG A 32 -26.73 -12.14 46.11
C ARG A 32 -27.15 -13.25 47.08
N SER A 33 -26.29 -13.61 48.03
CA SER A 33 -26.60 -14.66 49.01
C SER A 33 -27.71 -14.25 50.00
N ALA A 34 -27.80 -12.96 50.33
CA ALA A 34 -28.85 -12.43 51.19
C ALA A 34 -30.19 -12.15 50.46
N GLY A 35 -30.25 -12.33 49.13
CA GLY A 35 -31.44 -12.02 48.32
C GLY A 35 -31.83 -10.54 48.33
N ARG A 36 -30.85 -9.62 48.43
CA ARG A 36 -31.09 -8.17 48.51
C ARG A 36 -30.65 -7.46 47.25
N ARG A 37 -31.36 -6.37 46.91
CA ARG A 37 -30.96 -5.49 45.81
C ARG A 37 -29.66 -4.77 46.12
N CYS A 38 -28.69 -4.90 45.21
CA CYS A 38 -27.40 -4.26 45.33
C CYS A 38 -27.45 -2.87 44.67
N LYS A 39 -27.41 -1.81 45.47
CA LYS A 39 -27.34 -0.43 44.99
C LYS A 39 -25.96 0.15 45.19
N MET A 40 -25.41 0.80 44.16
CA MET A 40 -24.13 1.51 44.21
C MET A 40 -24.24 2.92 43.64
N LEU A 41 -23.34 3.79 44.08
CA LEU A 41 -23.18 5.12 43.53
C LEU A 41 -21.97 5.12 42.60
N GLU A 42 -22.03 5.89 41.52
CA GLU A 42 -20.95 6.00 40.55
C GLU A 42 -19.65 6.48 41.21
N GLY A 43 -18.52 5.90 40.81
CA GLY A 43 -17.20 6.19 41.40
C GLY A 43 -17.01 5.71 42.86
N LYS A 44 -18.00 5.06 43.49
CA LYS A 44 -17.82 4.41 44.80
C LYS A 44 -17.62 2.91 44.62
N SER A 45 -16.72 2.34 45.42
CA SER A 45 -16.37 0.92 45.35
C SER A 45 -17.26 0.02 46.21
N LYS A 46 -18.23 0.56 46.96
CA LYS A 46 -19.08 -0.22 47.88
C LYS A 46 -20.56 0.04 47.68
N CYS A 47 -21.34 -1.04 47.74
CA CYS A 47 -22.80 -0.97 47.72
C CYS A 47 -23.39 -0.46 49.04
N TYR A 48 -24.68 -0.13 49.01
CA TYR A 48 -25.45 0.33 50.17
C TYR A 48 -25.26 -0.56 51.40
N GLU A 49 -25.49 -1.87 51.27
CA GLU A 49 -25.45 -2.80 52.40
C GLU A 49 -24.03 -3.01 52.93
N CYS A 50 -23.05 -3.17 52.04
CA CYS A 50 -21.65 -3.30 52.44
C CYS A 50 -21.14 -2.02 53.10
N THR A 51 -21.52 -0.85 52.59
CA THR A 51 -21.20 0.45 53.20
C THR A 51 -21.82 0.56 54.58
N ARG A 52 -23.14 0.34 54.72
CA ARG A 52 -23.86 0.41 56.01
C ARG A 52 -23.22 -0.47 57.08
N ARG A 53 -22.85 -1.69 56.71
CA ARG A 53 -22.26 -2.71 57.60
C ARG A 53 -20.74 -2.56 57.79
N GLY A 54 -20.07 -1.72 56.99
CA GLY A 54 -18.62 -1.54 57.05
C GLY A 54 -17.82 -2.73 56.51
N ARG A 55 -18.37 -3.49 55.55
CA ARG A 55 -17.69 -4.64 54.93
C ARG A 55 -17.00 -4.24 53.61
N SER A 56 -16.15 -5.13 53.09
CA SER A 56 -15.70 -5.08 51.70
C SER A 56 -16.89 -5.38 50.77
N CYS A 57 -16.81 -4.87 49.55
CA CYS A 57 -17.80 -5.09 48.50
C CYS A 57 -17.04 -5.56 47.27
N ASP A 58 -17.51 -6.64 46.68
CA ASP A 58 -16.97 -7.28 45.47
C ASP A 58 -17.70 -6.85 44.20
N ALA A 59 -18.80 -6.08 44.32
CA ALA A 59 -19.39 -5.44 43.15
C ALA A 59 -18.51 -4.28 42.69
N SER A 60 -18.08 -4.33 41.43
CA SER A 60 -17.42 -3.23 40.73
C SER A 60 -18.45 -2.43 39.93
N ALA A 61 -18.63 -1.15 40.30
CA ALA A 61 -19.38 -0.21 39.46
C ALA A 61 -18.61 0.19 38.19
N SER A 62 -17.30 0.00 38.17
CA SER A 62 -16.44 0.34 37.03
C SER A 62 -16.70 -0.54 35.80
N ALA A 63 -17.08 -1.82 36.01
CA ALA A 63 -17.22 -2.78 34.92
C ALA A 63 -18.27 -2.41 33.86
N ILE A 64 -19.27 -1.59 34.20
CA ILE A 64 -20.32 -1.17 33.24
C ILE A 64 -19.85 0.03 32.41
N CYS A 65 -19.26 1.04 33.04
CA CYS A 65 -18.71 2.20 32.33
C CYS A 65 -17.48 1.84 31.49
N ASP A 66 -16.67 0.89 31.98
CA ASP A 66 -15.52 0.37 31.25
C ASP A 66 -15.96 -0.42 30.00
N LEU A 67 -17.11 -1.11 30.05
CA LEU A 67 -17.60 -1.90 28.91
C LEU A 67 -18.01 -1.03 27.72
N ASP A 68 -18.78 0.04 27.96
CA ASP A 68 -19.22 0.95 26.88
C ASP A 68 -18.02 1.64 26.20
N ARG A 69 -17.02 2.01 27.01
CA ARG A 69 -15.75 2.52 26.51
C ARG A 69 -14.97 1.48 25.69
N LEU A 70 -14.97 0.22 26.11
CA LEU A 70 -14.31 -0.85 25.37
C LEU A 70 -15.02 -1.16 24.04
N LEU A 71 -16.36 -1.13 24.02
CA LEU A 71 -17.14 -1.34 22.79
C LEU A 71 -16.89 -0.21 21.79
N THR A 72 -16.93 1.05 22.24
CA THR A 72 -16.65 2.20 21.37
C THR A 72 -15.23 2.19 20.82
N GLU A 73 -14.24 1.76 21.61
CA GLU A 73 -12.87 1.59 21.13
C GLU A 73 -12.75 0.42 20.14
N ALA A 74 -13.45 -0.69 20.39
CA ALA A 74 -13.49 -1.83 19.47
C ALA A 74 -14.06 -1.43 18.10
N ASP A 75 -15.20 -0.73 18.08
CA ASP A 75 -15.82 -0.23 16.85
C ASP A 75 -14.91 0.77 16.12
N ARG A 76 -14.11 1.56 16.86
CA ARG A 76 -13.12 2.47 16.25
C ARG A 76 -12.02 1.67 15.54
N LEU A 77 -11.48 0.66 16.21
CA LEU A 77 -10.41 -0.19 15.67
C LEU A 77 -10.87 -0.99 14.46
N GLU A 78 -12.09 -1.53 14.47
CA GLU A 78 -12.65 -2.27 13.33
C GLU A 78 -12.74 -1.38 12.07
N ARG A 79 -13.17 -0.12 12.21
CA ARG A 79 -13.19 0.85 11.11
C ARG A 79 -11.78 1.19 10.59
N GLU A 80 -10.81 1.29 11.48
CA GLU A 80 -9.41 1.53 11.11
C GLU A 80 -8.82 0.32 10.36
N GLU A 81 -9.15 -0.90 10.79
CA GLU A 81 -8.73 -2.16 10.15
C GLU A 81 -9.32 -2.26 8.73
N GLU A 82 -10.62 -2.05 8.55
CA GLU A 82 -11.27 -2.07 7.23
C GLU A 82 -10.65 -1.04 6.27
N ALA A 83 -10.31 0.15 6.76
CA ALA A 83 -9.66 1.19 5.98
C ALA A 83 -8.27 0.76 5.51
N GLU A 84 -7.45 0.22 6.41
CA GLU A 84 -6.11 -0.29 6.08
C GLU A 84 -6.16 -1.51 5.15
N GLU A 85 -7.11 -2.43 5.34
CA GLU A 85 -7.32 -3.55 4.41
C GLU A 85 -7.63 -3.04 3.00
N SER A 86 -8.51 -2.04 2.87
CA SER A 86 -8.86 -1.48 1.57
C SER A 86 -7.64 -0.84 0.88
N LEU A 87 -6.78 -0.18 1.67
CA LEU A 87 -5.55 0.44 1.19
C LEU A 87 -4.52 -0.62 0.77
N LEU A 88 -4.38 -1.68 1.56
CA LEU A 88 -3.51 -2.81 1.26
C LEU A 88 -3.93 -3.50 -0.04
N ARG A 89 -5.23 -3.72 -0.27
CA ARG A 89 -5.76 -4.28 -1.53
C ARG A 89 -5.38 -3.41 -2.73
N LYS A 90 -5.55 -2.08 -2.64
CA LYS A 90 -5.14 -1.14 -3.70
C LYS A 90 -3.64 -1.19 -3.97
N ARG A 91 -2.81 -1.25 -2.92
CA ARG A 91 -1.34 -1.36 -3.05
C ARG A 91 -0.94 -2.69 -3.70
N ALA A 92 -1.58 -3.79 -3.33
CA ALA A 92 -1.33 -5.10 -3.93
C ALA A 92 -1.69 -5.13 -5.42
N GLU A 93 -2.80 -4.51 -5.82
CA GLU A 93 -3.15 -4.36 -7.24
C GLU A 93 -2.13 -3.51 -8.01
N ALA A 94 -1.70 -2.39 -7.44
CA ALA A 94 -0.68 -1.54 -8.05
C ALA A 94 0.64 -2.28 -8.25
N LEU A 95 1.09 -3.05 -7.24
CA LEU A 95 2.26 -3.90 -7.35
C LEU A 95 2.13 -4.95 -8.46
N ARG A 96 0.95 -5.59 -8.57
CA ARG A 96 0.69 -6.56 -9.65
C ARG A 96 0.77 -5.92 -11.03
N ARG A 97 0.26 -4.70 -11.20
CA ARG A 97 0.36 -3.96 -12.48
C ARG A 97 1.82 -3.62 -12.81
N ALA A 98 2.57 -3.09 -11.84
CA ALA A 98 3.99 -2.77 -12.03
C ALA A 98 4.83 -4.02 -12.37
N GLN A 99 4.53 -5.17 -11.77
CA GLN A 99 5.17 -6.44 -12.13
C GLN A 99 4.86 -6.86 -13.56
N ALA A 100 3.61 -6.74 -14.00
CA ALA A 100 3.24 -7.06 -15.38
C ALA A 100 3.95 -6.17 -16.42
N GLU A 101 4.08 -4.87 -16.14
CA GLU A 101 4.82 -3.92 -16.99
C GLU A 101 6.32 -4.26 -17.08
N MET A 102 6.91 -4.68 -15.96
CA MET A 102 8.30 -5.17 -15.91
C MET A 102 8.47 -6.42 -16.76
N ASP A 103 7.56 -7.39 -16.64
CA ASP A 103 7.60 -8.64 -17.40
C ASP A 103 7.43 -8.42 -18.91
N GLU A 104 6.58 -7.47 -19.31
CA GLU A 104 6.44 -7.06 -20.71
C GLU A 104 7.74 -6.44 -21.23
N SER A 105 8.35 -5.56 -20.44
CA SER A 105 9.62 -4.91 -20.77
C SER A 105 10.76 -5.93 -20.94
N LEU A 106 10.84 -6.92 -20.04
CA LEU A 106 11.80 -8.02 -20.14
C LEU A 106 11.55 -8.89 -21.38
N SER A 107 10.28 -9.22 -21.67
CA SER A 107 9.90 -9.97 -22.87
C SER A 107 10.30 -9.24 -24.16
N LYS A 108 10.10 -7.93 -24.21
CA LYS A 108 10.52 -7.07 -25.33
C LYS A 108 12.04 -7.07 -25.49
N LEU A 109 12.77 -6.93 -24.39
CA LEU A 109 14.24 -6.96 -24.38
C LEU A 109 14.77 -8.30 -24.94
N ASP A 110 14.17 -9.41 -24.56
CA ASP A 110 14.57 -10.73 -25.04
C ASP A 110 14.29 -10.93 -26.54
N ARG A 111 13.17 -10.40 -27.05
CA ARG A 111 12.89 -10.38 -28.49
C ARG A 111 13.96 -9.58 -29.25
N LEU A 112 14.32 -8.40 -28.76
CA LEU A 112 15.39 -7.57 -29.35
C LEU A 112 16.74 -8.28 -29.33
N ARG A 113 17.11 -8.94 -28.22
CA ARG A 113 18.34 -9.74 -28.12
C ARG A 113 18.34 -10.90 -29.12
N LYS A 114 17.22 -11.60 -29.28
CA LYS A 114 17.07 -12.66 -30.29
C LYS A 114 17.23 -12.10 -31.70
N ALA A 115 16.55 -11.01 -32.04
CA ALA A 115 16.66 -10.34 -33.33
C ALA A 115 18.10 -9.90 -33.64
N LYS A 116 18.78 -9.25 -32.67
CA LYS A 116 20.19 -8.85 -32.78
C LYS A 116 21.09 -10.03 -33.10
N ARG A 117 20.93 -11.16 -32.40
CA ARG A 117 21.71 -12.39 -32.68
C ARG A 117 21.45 -12.92 -34.08
N MET A 118 20.21 -12.87 -34.57
CA MET A 118 19.87 -13.32 -35.92
C MET A 118 20.48 -12.42 -37.00
N VAL A 119 20.41 -11.10 -36.85
CA VAL A 119 21.04 -10.14 -37.78
C VAL A 119 22.55 -10.35 -37.83
N PHE A 120 23.20 -10.49 -36.67
CA PHE A 120 24.64 -10.72 -36.61
C PHE A 120 25.05 -12.06 -37.26
N LYS A 121 24.27 -13.13 -37.06
CA LYS A 121 24.49 -14.41 -37.74
C LYS A 121 24.33 -14.27 -39.26
N LYS A 122 23.29 -13.58 -39.74
CA LYS A 122 23.07 -13.33 -41.17
C LYS A 122 24.21 -12.50 -41.78
N GLY A 123 24.62 -11.42 -41.12
CA GLY A 123 25.73 -10.57 -41.58
C GLY A 123 27.07 -11.31 -41.70
N ARG A 124 27.32 -12.32 -40.86
CA ARG A 124 28.50 -13.21 -40.97
C ARG A 124 28.39 -14.28 -42.06
N ALA A 125 27.19 -14.58 -42.53
CA ALA A 125 26.92 -15.60 -43.55
C ALA A 125 26.85 -15.03 -44.98
N ILE A 126 26.92 -13.69 -45.14
CA ILE A 126 27.09 -13.06 -46.45
C ILE A 126 28.54 -13.30 -46.87
N PRO A 127 28.81 -14.09 -47.93
CA PRO A 127 30.15 -14.20 -48.48
C PRO A 127 30.58 -12.81 -48.96
N GLY A 128 31.81 -12.40 -48.65
CA GLY A 128 32.39 -11.22 -49.29
C GLY A 128 32.38 -11.38 -50.82
N PRO A 129 32.42 -10.27 -51.59
CA PRO A 129 32.44 -10.32 -53.05
C PRO A 129 33.61 -11.22 -53.48
N SER A 130 33.26 -12.44 -53.88
CA SER A 130 34.19 -13.41 -54.43
C SER A 130 34.21 -13.11 -55.92
N GLU A 131 35.37 -12.70 -56.45
CA GLU A 131 35.62 -12.49 -57.88
C GLU A 131 35.51 -13.81 -58.65
N GLU A 132 34.31 -14.34 -58.84
CA GLU A 132 34.03 -15.36 -59.83
C GLU A 132 32.73 -14.98 -60.55
N VAL A 133 32.92 -14.15 -61.59
CA VAL A 133 31.86 -13.65 -62.46
C VAL A 133 31.37 -14.80 -63.35
N ALA A 134 30.26 -15.43 -62.96
CA ALA A 134 29.38 -16.11 -63.90
C ALA A 134 28.37 -15.07 -64.45
N PRO A 135 28.21 -14.91 -65.77
CA PRO A 135 27.27 -13.95 -66.32
C PRO A 135 25.85 -14.51 -66.17
N SER A 136 25.15 -14.10 -65.13
CA SER A 136 23.78 -14.52 -64.84
C SER A 136 22.85 -13.32 -64.94
N ASP A 137 22.06 -13.26 -66.03
CA ASP A 137 20.76 -12.59 -66.32
C ASP A 137 20.34 -11.24 -65.70
N GLU A 138 21.01 -10.69 -64.69
CA GLU A 138 20.61 -9.44 -64.03
C GLU A 138 20.87 -8.20 -64.90
N SER A 139 21.84 -8.27 -65.80
CA SER A 139 22.17 -7.16 -66.72
C SER A 139 21.06 -6.88 -67.74
N LEU A 140 20.23 -7.88 -68.06
CA LEU A 140 19.08 -7.72 -68.95
C LEU A 140 17.92 -7.02 -68.24
N LEU A 141 17.64 -7.39 -66.99
CA LEU A 141 16.59 -6.77 -66.18
C LEU A 141 16.90 -5.30 -65.85
N VAL A 142 18.18 -4.96 -65.62
CA VAL A 142 18.61 -3.58 -65.37
C VAL A 142 18.45 -2.70 -66.62
N ARG A 143 18.72 -3.23 -67.82
CA ARG A 143 18.52 -2.48 -69.08
C ARG A 143 17.03 -2.29 -69.40
N ASP A 144 16.19 -3.28 -69.11
CA ASP A 144 14.74 -3.18 -69.32
C ASP A 144 14.11 -2.17 -68.35
N ALA A 145 14.55 -2.16 -67.09
CA ALA A 145 14.14 -1.16 -66.08
C ALA A 145 14.62 0.27 -66.40
N GLN A 146 15.80 0.42 -67.01
CA GLN A 146 16.28 1.72 -67.50
C GLN A 146 15.48 2.21 -68.72
N SER A 147 15.09 1.30 -69.62
CA SER A 147 14.33 1.66 -70.83
C SER A 147 12.86 1.99 -70.56
N SER A 148 12.30 1.50 -69.45
CA SER A 148 10.91 1.69 -69.03
C SER A 148 10.68 2.95 -68.19
N GLY A 149 11.68 3.81 -68.02
CA GLY A 149 11.51 5.15 -67.44
C GLY A 149 11.14 5.17 -65.95
N ALA A 150 11.32 4.05 -65.23
CA ALA A 150 10.93 3.92 -63.83
C ALA A 150 11.88 4.65 -62.84
N PHE A 151 12.97 5.25 -63.33
CA PHE A 151 13.93 6.00 -62.51
C PHE A 151 13.56 7.50 -62.47
N GLY A 152 12.43 7.81 -61.85
CA GLY A 152 11.98 9.21 -61.72
C GLY A 152 10.73 9.43 -60.87
N VAL A 153 10.15 8.37 -60.30
CA VAL A 153 8.88 8.45 -59.54
C VAL A 153 9.11 8.71 -58.05
N ILE A 154 10.34 8.56 -57.55
CA ILE A 154 10.67 8.80 -56.14
C ILE A 154 11.43 10.13 -56.04
N ASP A 155 10.71 11.15 -55.58
CA ASP A 155 11.30 12.42 -55.14
C ASP A 155 11.94 12.21 -53.75
N TRP A 156 13.27 12.03 -53.75
CA TRP A 156 14.06 11.87 -52.52
C TRP A 156 14.21 13.18 -51.73
N ASP A 157 14.01 14.34 -52.37
CA ASP A 157 14.01 15.63 -51.66
C ASP A 157 12.74 15.74 -50.80
N ALA A 158 11.60 15.23 -51.24
CA ALA A 158 10.39 15.15 -50.40
C ALA A 158 10.54 14.22 -49.20
N VAL A 159 11.30 13.13 -49.32
CA VAL A 159 11.59 12.19 -48.21
C VAL A 159 12.50 12.83 -47.16
N MET A 160 13.43 13.70 -47.56
CA MET A 160 14.39 14.36 -46.68
C MET A 160 13.89 15.73 -46.16
N ALA A 161 12.99 16.40 -46.88
CA ALA A 161 12.44 17.72 -46.48
C ALA A 161 11.37 17.64 -45.38
N GLY A 162 10.77 16.46 -45.15
CA GLY A 162 9.87 16.21 -44.01
C GLY A 162 10.58 16.10 -42.65
N SER A 163 11.92 16.17 -42.64
CA SER A 163 12.77 16.02 -41.45
C SER A 163 13.27 17.36 -40.88
N SER A 164 12.58 18.48 -41.12
CA SER A 164 12.90 19.79 -40.51
C SER A 164 12.39 19.91 -39.06
N GLY A 165 12.67 18.89 -38.25
CA GLY A 165 12.34 18.84 -36.83
C GLY A 165 13.15 17.83 -36.01
N PHE A 166 14.21 17.24 -36.58
CA PHE A 166 15.19 16.48 -35.83
C PHE A 166 16.47 17.31 -35.69
N ASP A 167 16.56 18.10 -34.62
CA ASP A 167 17.85 18.52 -34.07
C ASP A 167 18.58 17.27 -33.56
N PHE A 168 19.29 16.61 -34.47
CA PHE A 168 20.27 15.61 -34.11
C PHE A 168 21.55 16.33 -33.69
N ASP A 169 21.60 16.74 -32.42
CA ASP A 169 22.81 17.25 -31.77
C ASP A 169 23.82 16.10 -31.67
N PHE A 170 24.76 16.04 -32.63
CA PHE A 170 25.97 15.23 -32.50
C PHE A 170 26.82 15.89 -31.42
N GLY A 171 26.50 15.54 -30.17
CA GLY A 171 27.06 16.13 -28.97
C GLY A 171 28.55 16.35 -29.09
N THR A 172 28.96 17.59 -28.85
CA THR A 172 30.34 18.01 -28.74
C THR A 172 31.09 17.08 -27.78
N PRO A 173 32.33 16.64 -28.09
CA PRO A 173 33.09 15.80 -27.19
C PRO A 173 33.33 16.58 -25.89
N ARG A 174 32.74 16.12 -24.80
CA ARG A 174 32.98 16.65 -23.47
C ARG A 174 34.42 16.31 -23.09
N GLU A 175 35.28 17.33 -23.08
CA GLU A 175 36.65 17.21 -22.56
C GLU A 175 36.61 16.63 -21.14
N VAL A 176 37.35 15.55 -20.96
CA VAL A 176 37.54 14.90 -19.66
C VAL A 176 38.58 15.73 -18.92
N ALA A 177 38.15 16.43 -17.87
CA ALA A 177 39.09 17.10 -16.98
C ALA A 177 39.95 16.06 -16.27
N GLU A 178 41.26 16.09 -16.52
CA GLU A 178 42.27 15.36 -15.78
C GLU A 178 42.29 15.87 -14.34
N SER A 179 41.91 15.01 -13.39
CA SER A 179 42.21 15.20 -11.98
C SER A 179 43.63 14.68 -11.74
N SER A 180 44.59 15.60 -11.72
CA SER A 180 45.93 15.34 -11.20
C SER A 180 45.85 15.23 -9.68
N GLY A 181 46.30 14.08 -9.17
CA GLY A 181 46.75 13.95 -7.79
C GLY A 181 48.10 14.62 -7.61
N GLY A 182 48.32 15.25 -6.46
CA GLY A 182 49.60 15.84 -6.10
C GLY A 182 49.57 16.52 -4.74
N SER A 183 49.96 15.72 -3.73
CA SER A 183 50.60 16.07 -2.43
C SER A 183 49.95 17.09 -1.50
#